data_AF-A0A3A4K844-F1
#
_entry.id   AF-A0A3A4K844-F1
#
_cell.length_a   1.000
_cell.length_b   1.000
_cell.length_c   1.000
_cell.angle_alpha   90.00
_cell.angle_beta   90.00
_cell.angle_gamma   90.00
#
_symmetry.space_group_name_H-M   'P 1'
#
loop_
_entity.id
_entity.type
_entity.pdbx_description
1 polymer ?
#
loop_
_entity_poly.entity_id
_entity_poly.type
_entity_poly.pdbx_seq_one_letter_code
_entity_poly.pdbx_strand_id
1 'polypeptide(L)'
;MSKPEFEFFPVTDVEFTVCAGGDPLITERILSKDPVTGVATRILRYAPGADSTPIGVQRHDFWEEVYILEGSFEDLTLGQKFGAGEYACRPPGMPHGPWRSEEGVLTFEVRYPAGGEKR
;
A
#
# COMPACT_ATOMS: atom_id res chain seq x y z
N MET A 1 21.72 -3.87 -5.37
CA MET A 1 20.38 -4.41 -5.63
C MET A 1 19.50 -3.99 -4.47
N SER A 2 18.37 -3.33 -4.71
CA SER A 2 17.54 -2.79 -3.63
C SER A 2 16.74 -3.87 -2.91
N LYS A 3 16.08 -4.79 -3.63
CA LYS A 3 15.24 -5.86 -3.06
C LYS A 3 15.87 -7.25 -3.21
N PRO A 4 15.58 -8.21 -2.30
CA PRO A 4 16.03 -9.60 -2.40
C PRO A 4 15.42 -10.33 -3.61
N GLU A 5 16.14 -11.34 -4.10
CA GLU A 5 15.70 -12.25 -5.17
C GLU A 5 14.83 -13.38 -4.60
N PHE A 6 13.70 -13.66 -5.27
CA PHE A 6 12.80 -14.77 -4.95
C PHE A 6 12.27 -15.38 -6.25
N GLU A 7 12.03 -16.69 -6.25
CA GLU A 7 11.14 -17.36 -7.20
C GLU A 7 9.68 -17.30 -6.70
N PHE A 8 8.73 -17.88 -7.44
CA PHE A 8 7.34 -17.96 -6.97
C PHE A 8 7.22 -18.67 -5.62
N PHE A 9 6.59 -18.01 -4.65
CA PHE A 9 6.18 -18.59 -3.38
C PHE A 9 4.75 -18.17 -3.04
N PRO A 10 4.00 -18.97 -2.27
CA PRO A 10 2.69 -18.58 -1.78
C PRO A 10 2.78 -17.32 -0.91
N VAL A 11 2.04 -16.27 -1.28
CA VAL A 11 1.95 -15.04 -0.46
C VAL A 11 1.43 -15.33 0.95
N THR A 12 0.75 -16.46 1.16
CA THR A 12 0.31 -16.98 2.46
C THR A 12 1.42 -17.43 3.39
N ASP A 13 2.64 -17.64 2.89
CA ASP A 13 3.78 -18.01 3.72
C ASP A 13 4.36 -16.78 4.46
N VAL A 14 3.93 -15.57 4.09
CA VAL A 14 4.25 -14.32 4.78
C VAL A 14 3.07 -13.93 5.66
N GLU A 15 3.30 -13.78 6.96
CA GLU A 15 2.26 -13.37 7.90
C GLU A 15 1.87 -11.90 7.76
N PHE A 16 0.61 -11.60 8.06
CA PHE A 16 0.19 -10.20 8.20
C PHE A 16 0.77 -9.60 9.47
N THR A 17 1.34 -8.41 9.36
CA THR A 17 1.76 -7.58 10.48
C THR A 17 0.98 -6.26 10.48
N VAL A 18 0.78 -5.66 11.65
CA VAL A 18 0.16 -4.33 11.75
C VAL A 18 1.04 -3.29 11.06
N CYS A 19 0.44 -2.47 10.19
CA CYS A 19 1.15 -1.40 9.51
C CYS A 19 1.71 -0.37 10.49
N ALA A 20 2.74 0.36 10.05
CA ALA A 20 3.15 1.59 10.73
C ALA A 20 1.94 2.53 10.91
N GLY A 21 1.74 3.03 12.12
CA GLY A 21 0.53 3.75 12.54
C GLY A 21 -0.29 2.99 13.60
N GLY A 22 -0.12 1.66 13.69
CA GLY A 22 -0.60 0.86 14.83
C GLY A 22 -2.09 0.54 14.83
N ASP A 23 -2.82 0.83 13.75
CA ASP A 23 -4.22 0.42 13.61
C ASP A 23 -4.31 -1.10 13.36
N PRO A 24 -4.90 -1.89 14.28
CA PRO A 24 -4.99 -3.34 14.13
C PRO A 24 -5.84 -3.78 12.93
N LEU A 25 -6.67 -2.90 12.36
CA LEU A 25 -7.46 -3.17 11.16
C LEU A 25 -6.68 -2.95 9.86
N ILE A 26 -5.52 -2.29 9.93
CA ILE A 26 -4.66 -2.02 8.78
C ILE A 26 -3.38 -2.85 8.91
N THR A 27 -3.29 -3.89 8.09
CA THR A 27 -2.20 -4.88 8.14
C THR A 27 -1.53 -5.04 6.79
N GLU A 28 -0.30 -5.54 6.79
CA GLU A 28 0.48 -5.77 5.57
C GLU A 28 1.24 -7.09 5.60
N ARG A 29 1.46 -7.66 4.41
CA ARG A 29 2.47 -8.69 4.15
C ARG A 29 3.58 -8.06 3.33
N ILE A 30 4.73 -7.85 3.93
CA ILE A 30 5.91 -7.32 3.22
C ILE A 30 6.54 -8.48 2.46
N LEU A 31 6.31 -8.55 1.14
CA LEU A 31 6.79 -9.63 0.28
C LEU A 31 8.28 -9.47 -0.04
N SER A 32 8.71 -8.23 -0.22
CA SER A 32 10.11 -7.89 -0.51
C SER A 32 10.39 -6.46 -0.08
N LYS A 33 11.53 -6.21 0.57
CA LYS A 33 11.88 -4.89 1.09
C LYS A 33 13.37 -4.63 0.91
N ASP A 34 13.67 -3.40 0.53
CA ASP A 34 15.03 -2.87 0.60
C ASP A 34 15.32 -2.37 2.02
N PRO A 35 16.30 -2.95 2.74
CA PRO A 35 16.63 -2.51 4.09
C PRO A 35 17.28 -1.11 4.12
N VAL A 36 17.85 -0.64 3.00
CA VAL A 36 18.53 0.66 2.92
C VAL A 36 17.53 1.78 2.63
N THR A 37 16.70 1.62 1.60
CA THR A 37 15.75 2.66 1.19
C THR A 37 14.38 2.55 1.85
N GLY A 38 14.05 1.38 2.41
CA GLY A 38 12.73 1.11 3.01
C GLY A 38 11.62 0.83 2.01
N VAL A 39 11.85 0.98 0.70
CA VAL A 39 10.85 0.68 -0.32
C VAL A 39 10.52 -0.81 -0.34
N ALA A 40 9.24 -1.13 -0.49
CA ALA A 40 8.73 -2.48 -0.35
C ALA A 40 7.78 -2.86 -1.50
N THR A 41 7.60 -4.15 -1.68
CA THR A 41 6.45 -4.72 -2.38
C THR A 41 5.63 -5.45 -1.33
N ARG A 42 4.33 -5.18 -1.26
CA ARG A 42 3.48 -5.71 -0.20
C ARG A 42 2.08 -6.07 -0.67
N ILE A 43 1.42 -6.92 0.12
CA ILE A 43 -0.04 -6.95 0.17
C ILE A 43 -0.49 -6.07 1.32
N LEU A 44 -1.31 -5.06 1.05
CA LEU A 44 -1.92 -4.23 2.09
C LEU A 44 -3.38 -4.68 2.27
N ARG A 45 -3.80 -4.79 3.52
CA ARG A 45 -5.16 -5.13 3.90
C ARG A 45 -5.72 -4.07 4.83
N TYR A 46 -6.90 -3.59 4.49
CA TYR A 46 -7.79 -2.90 5.42
C TYR A 46 -8.93 -3.88 5.71
N ALA A 47 -9.13 -4.23 6.97
CA ALA A 47 -10.26 -5.03 7.39
C ALA A 47 -11.57 -4.23 7.26
N PRO A 48 -12.75 -4.88 7.21
CA PRO A 48 -14.04 -4.19 7.29
C PRO A 48 -14.08 -3.21 8.47
N GLY A 49 -14.47 -1.96 8.20
CA GLY A 49 -14.52 -0.87 9.17
C GLY A 49 -13.20 -0.13 9.41
N ALA A 50 -12.11 -0.50 8.74
CA ALA A 50 -10.84 0.24 8.85
C ALA A 50 -11.00 1.70 8.39
N ASP A 51 -10.36 2.61 9.12
CA ASP A 51 -10.44 4.05 8.88
C ASP A 51 -9.07 4.70 9.10
N SER A 52 -8.47 5.19 8.02
CA SER A 52 -7.16 5.86 8.08
C SER A 52 -7.26 7.37 8.38
N THR A 53 -8.43 7.90 8.71
CA THR A 53 -8.60 9.31 9.11
C THR A 53 -7.65 9.74 10.24
N PRO A 54 -7.39 8.92 11.30
CA PRO A 54 -6.47 9.29 12.36
C PRO A 54 -5.03 9.55 11.92
N ILE A 55 -4.58 8.94 10.81
CA ILE A 55 -3.24 9.18 10.24
C ILE A 55 -3.25 10.27 9.15
N GLY A 56 -4.44 10.72 8.72
CA GLY A 56 -4.63 11.85 7.82
C GLY A 56 -4.29 11.56 6.35
N VAL A 57 -4.10 12.63 5.58
CA VAL A 57 -3.71 12.56 4.16
C VAL A 57 -2.25 12.15 4.05
N GLN A 58 -1.99 11.08 3.29
CA GLN A 58 -0.65 10.53 3.15
C GLN A 58 0.12 11.23 2.03
N ARG A 59 1.43 11.41 2.26
CA ARG A 59 2.43 11.85 1.28
C ARG A 59 3.73 11.11 1.54
N HIS A 60 4.37 10.64 0.48
CA HIS A 60 5.64 9.92 0.56
C HIS A 60 6.62 10.48 -0.48
N ASP A 61 7.92 10.24 -0.29
CA ASP A 61 9.02 10.67 -1.16
C ASP A 61 9.43 9.62 -2.20
N PHE A 62 8.74 8.47 -2.22
CA PHE A 62 8.90 7.40 -3.20
C PHE A 62 7.70 7.32 -4.15
N TRP A 63 7.86 6.57 -5.24
CA TRP A 63 6.74 6.17 -6.07
C TRP A 63 5.97 5.02 -5.42
N GLU A 64 4.65 5.08 -5.50
CA GLU A 64 3.75 4.02 -5.05
C GLU A 64 2.77 3.67 -6.18
N GLU A 65 2.80 2.41 -6.61
CA GLU A 65 1.83 1.84 -7.52
C GLU A 65 0.94 0.85 -6.78
N VAL A 66 -0.37 0.93 -6.97
CA VAL A 66 -1.35 0.09 -6.25
C VAL A 66 -2.31 -0.53 -7.25
N TYR A 67 -2.54 -1.83 -7.11
CA TYR A 67 -3.62 -2.56 -7.79
C TYR A 67 -4.56 -3.16 -6.76
N ILE A 68 -5.87 -2.93 -6.88
CA ILE A 68 -6.85 -3.46 -5.94
C ILE A 68 -7.23 -4.88 -6.36
N LEU A 69 -6.96 -5.84 -5.48
CA LEU A 69 -7.22 -7.27 -5.70
C LEU A 69 -8.66 -7.63 -5.33
N GLU A 70 -9.11 -7.17 -4.16
CA GLU A 70 -10.40 -7.53 -3.58
C GLU A 70 -10.98 -6.33 -2.82
N GLY A 71 -12.31 -6.24 -2.76
CA GLY A 71 -13.01 -5.23 -1.98
C GLY A 71 -12.81 -3.81 -2.52
N SER A 72 -12.85 -2.83 -1.61
CA SER A 72 -12.79 -1.42 -1.97
C SER A 72 -12.41 -0.50 -0.81
N PHE A 73 -11.95 0.70 -1.15
CA PHE A 73 -11.84 1.82 -0.20
C PHE A 73 -12.51 3.08 -0.78
N GLU A 74 -12.97 3.96 0.10
CA GLU A 74 -13.42 5.31 -0.22
C GLU A 74 -12.31 6.31 0.13
N ASP A 75 -11.88 7.12 -0.84
CA ASP A 75 -11.04 8.30 -0.60
C ASP A 75 -11.94 9.40 -0.03
N LEU A 76 -11.73 9.78 1.22
CA LEU A 76 -12.54 10.80 1.87
C LEU A 76 -12.21 12.22 1.39
N THR A 77 -11.02 12.44 0.82
CA THR A 77 -10.65 13.72 0.23
C THR A 77 -11.30 13.89 -1.14
N LEU A 78 -11.37 12.84 -1.94
CA LEU A 78 -11.99 12.88 -3.27
C LEU A 78 -13.50 12.63 -3.24
N GLY A 79 -14.03 12.01 -2.18
CA GLY A 79 -15.41 11.51 -2.12
C GLY A 79 -15.67 10.41 -3.16
N GLN A 80 -14.66 9.55 -3.41
CA GLN A 80 -14.71 8.55 -4.46
C GLN A 80 -14.36 7.16 -3.92
N LYS A 81 -15.13 6.16 -4.34
CA LYS A 81 -14.89 4.75 -4.03
C LYS A 81 -14.08 4.12 -5.15
N PHE A 82 -13.01 3.41 -4.79
CA PHE A 82 -12.18 2.64 -5.70
C PHE A 82 -12.22 1.16 -5.34
N GLY A 83 -12.31 0.29 -6.33
CA GLY A 83 -12.61 -1.14 -6.14
C GLY A 83 -11.68 -2.10 -6.89
N ALA A 84 -11.89 -3.39 -6.68
CA ALA A 84 -11.12 -4.46 -7.33
C ALA A 84 -11.02 -4.27 -8.86
N GLY A 85 -9.81 -4.42 -9.39
CA GLY A 85 -9.50 -4.19 -10.80
C GLY A 85 -9.00 -2.79 -11.12
N GLU A 86 -9.10 -1.84 -10.20
CA GLU A 86 -8.59 -0.48 -10.40
C GLU A 86 -7.12 -0.35 -9.98
N TYR A 87 -6.46 0.64 -10.59
CA TYR A 87 -5.02 0.88 -10.47
C TYR A 87 -4.74 2.35 -10.19
N ALA A 88 -3.72 2.63 -9.37
CA ALA A 88 -3.22 3.96 -9.12
C ALA A 88 -1.69 4.01 -9.27
N CYS A 89 -1.18 5.13 -9.82
CA CYS A 89 0.23 5.49 -9.83
C CYS A 89 0.41 6.81 -9.09
N ARG A 90 1.08 6.78 -7.94
CA ARG A 90 1.25 7.93 -7.05
C ARG A 90 2.72 8.36 -7.08
N PRO A 91 3.05 9.47 -7.78
CA PRO A 91 4.40 10.02 -7.73
C PRO A 91 4.73 10.59 -6.34
N PRO A 92 6.02 10.82 -6.05
CA PRO A 92 6.46 11.49 -4.84
C PRO A 92 5.69 12.79 -4.58
N GLY A 93 5.22 12.96 -3.35
CA GLY A 93 4.49 14.13 -2.89
C GLY A 93 2.99 14.16 -3.25
N MET A 94 2.48 13.24 -4.07
CA MET A 94 1.04 13.19 -4.39
C MET A 94 0.21 12.90 -3.12
N PRO A 95 -0.75 13.78 -2.74
CA PRO A 95 -1.65 13.50 -1.63
C PRO A 95 -2.65 12.40 -2.01
N HIS A 96 -2.96 11.54 -1.06
CA HIS A 96 -3.96 10.48 -1.24
C HIS A 96 -4.56 10.05 0.10
N GLY A 97 -5.82 9.59 0.07
CA GLY A 97 -6.58 9.31 1.29
C GLY A 97 -6.94 10.58 2.08
N PRO A 98 -7.32 10.48 3.37
CA PRO A 98 -7.48 9.23 4.13
C PRO A 98 -8.56 8.32 3.53
N TRP A 99 -8.47 7.05 3.87
CA TRP A 99 -9.27 5.98 3.30
C TRP A 99 -10.19 5.38 4.37
N ARG A 100 -11.42 5.08 4.00
CA ARG A 100 -12.29 4.18 4.77
C ARG A 100 -12.61 2.96 3.94
N SER A 101 -12.72 1.80 4.58
CA SER A 101 -13.17 0.57 3.91
C SER A 101 -14.30 -0.06 4.72
N GLU A 102 -15.51 -0.04 4.18
CA GLU A 102 -16.67 -0.65 4.85
C GLU A 102 -16.63 -2.18 4.78
N GLU A 103 -16.36 -2.72 3.59
CA GLU A 103 -16.36 -4.17 3.30
C GLU A 103 -14.97 -4.82 3.39
N GLY A 104 -13.93 -4.04 3.66
CA GLY A 104 -12.54 -4.47 3.58
C GLY A 104 -11.96 -4.34 2.16
N VAL A 105 -10.63 -4.32 2.07
CA VAL A 105 -9.90 -4.23 0.80
C VAL A 105 -8.54 -4.89 0.91
N LEU A 106 -8.14 -5.53 -0.18
CA LEU A 106 -6.82 -6.13 -0.38
C LEU A 106 -6.17 -5.52 -1.61
N THR A 107 -4.92 -5.07 -1.48
CA THR A 107 -4.18 -4.49 -2.60
C THR A 107 -2.82 -5.14 -2.78
N PHE A 108 -2.32 -5.14 -4.01
CA PHE A 108 -0.92 -5.32 -4.32
C PHE A 108 -0.28 -3.95 -4.51
N GLU A 109 0.77 -3.67 -3.75
CA GLU A 109 1.43 -2.37 -3.75
C GLU A 109 2.93 -2.51 -4.00
N VAL A 110 3.44 -1.71 -4.93
CA VAL A 110 4.85 -1.64 -5.29
C VAL A 110 5.37 -0.24 -5.02
N ARG A 111 6.42 -0.17 -4.21
CA ARG A 111 7.17 1.07 -3.96
C ARG A 111 8.55 0.99 -4.59
N TYR A 112 8.99 2.10 -5.17
CA TYR A 112 10.32 2.24 -5.72
C TYR A 112 10.85 3.67 -5.56
N PRO A 113 12.17 3.86 -5.46
CA PRO A 113 12.75 5.18 -5.23
C PRO A 113 12.39 6.16 -6.34
N ALA A 114 12.17 7.41 -5.97
CA ALA A 114 12.24 8.52 -6.92
C ALA A 114 13.67 8.60 -7.44
N GLY A 115 13.93 8.14 -8.67
CA GLY A 115 15.29 8.04 -9.19
C GLY A 115 16.04 9.38 -9.15
N GLY A 116 17.28 9.34 -8.64
CA GLY A 116 18.31 10.33 -8.93
C GLY A 116 19.03 9.93 -10.21
N GLU A 117 18.96 10.82 -11.20
CA GLU A 117 19.61 10.83 -12.53
C GLU A 117 19.37 9.63 -13.46
N LYS A 118 18.82 9.96 -14.63
CA LYS A 118 18.90 9.13 -15.84
C LYS A 118 20.38 8.87 -16.13
N ARG A 119 20.77 7.61 -16.27
CA ARG A 119 21.98 7.28 -17.04
C ARG A 119 21.75 7.60 -18.51
#